data_AF-S0APJ4-F1
#
_entry.id   AF-S0APJ4-F1
#
_cell.length_a   1.000
_cell.length_b   1.000
_cell.length_c   1.000
_cell.angle_alpha   90.00
_cell.angle_beta   90.00
_cell.angle_gamma   90.00
#
_symmetry.space_group_name_H-M   'P 1'
#
loop_
_entity.id
_entity.type
_entity.pdbx_description
1 polymer ?
#
loop_
_entity_poly.entity_id
_entity_poly.type
_entity_poly.pdbx_seq_one_letter_code
_entity_poly.pdbx_strand_id
1 'polypeptide(L)'
;MTRVGIYTHDFKFYHDIIKELKRWNLPFFSIPDLYSIPGDINVILSSEQDPFTLPGQIKAVTATEGIRRSLPVLLNKSQFTRVIIGIDPGPRPGIAVMSDNVLMEAWECPTICGVKDDVLDVVKNYSYRYIMIKIGNGDRPNRDIIIKQLKNIAPMVIVNEENTSTPHKIHDNALSAARISLIDDRYDTSRTPVKFSRKNIYDKEFITLHSLI
;
A
#
# COMPACT_ATOMS: atom_id res chain seq x y z
N MET A 1 -12.40 14.60 -10.09
CA MET A 1 -11.36 13.70 -9.54
C MET A 1 -11.50 13.76 -8.04
N THR A 2 -11.74 12.63 -7.38
CA THR A 2 -12.10 12.59 -5.96
C THR A 2 -10.91 13.06 -5.11
N ARG A 3 -11.16 13.91 -4.11
CA ARG A 3 -10.12 14.44 -3.20
C ARG A 3 -10.38 14.01 -1.77
N VAL A 4 -9.31 13.92 -0.99
CA VAL A 4 -9.39 13.73 0.45
C VAL A 4 -9.71 15.08 1.12
N GLY A 5 -10.80 15.13 1.87
CA GLY A 5 -11.09 16.26 2.76
C GLY A 5 -10.32 16.14 4.06
N ILE A 6 -9.84 17.25 4.61
CA ILE A 6 -9.20 17.27 5.93
C ILE A 6 -9.99 18.25 6.80
N TYR A 7 -10.52 17.78 7.92
CA TYR A 7 -11.21 18.61 8.90
C TYR A 7 -10.92 18.08 10.31
N THR A 8 -10.06 18.77 11.05
CA THR A 8 -9.55 18.35 12.36
C THR A 8 -9.25 19.58 13.22
N HIS A 9 -9.49 19.50 14.52
CA HIS A 9 -9.02 20.51 15.49
C HIS A 9 -7.63 20.15 16.06
N ASP A 10 -7.18 18.92 15.86
CA ASP A 10 -5.83 18.49 16.22
C ASP A 10 -4.81 19.00 15.19
N PHE A 11 -4.05 20.01 15.61
CA PHE A 11 -3.01 20.66 14.80
C PHE A 11 -1.87 19.71 14.43
N LYS A 12 -1.49 18.79 15.32
CA LYS A 12 -0.41 17.83 15.05
C LYS A 12 -0.86 16.85 13.97
N PHE A 13 -2.04 16.26 14.14
CA PHE A 13 -2.63 15.37 13.13
C PHE A 13 -2.78 16.07 11.78
N TYR A 14 -3.25 17.32 11.75
CA TYR A 14 -3.36 18.14 10.54
C TYR A 14 -2.03 18.27 9.77
N HIS A 15 -0.94 18.54 10.48
CA HIS A 15 0.37 18.66 9.86
C HIS A 15 0.91 17.32 9.36
N ASP A 16 0.74 16.27 10.15
CA ASP A 16 1.18 14.92 9.80
C ASP A 16 0.43 14.40 8.57
N ILE A 17 -0.90 14.59 8.50
CA ILE A 17 -1.71 14.14 7.36
C ILE A 17 -1.39 14.88 6.07
N ILE A 18 -1.18 16.21 6.12
CA ILE A 18 -0.79 16.98 4.93
C ILE A 18 0.56 16.52 4.40
N LYS A 19 1.52 16.26 5.30
CA LYS A 19 2.85 15.78 4.92
C LYS A 19 2.77 14.44 4.22
N GLU A 20 2.00 13.49 4.77
CA GLU A 20 1.84 12.18 4.17
C GLU A 20 1.03 12.22 2.87
N LEU A 21 -0.07 12.99 2.78
CA LEU A 21 -0.83 13.14 1.53
C LEU A 21 0.04 13.68 0.39
N LYS A 22 0.91 14.65 0.67
CA LYS A 22 1.91 15.15 -0.30
C LYS A 22 2.92 14.07 -0.69
N ARG A 23 3.41 13.28 0.27
CA ARG A 23 4.34 12.18 0.02
C ARG A 23 3.72 11.09 -0.85
N TRP A 24 2.45 10.78 -0.65
CA TRP A 24 1.66 9.83 -1.44
C TRP A 24 1.17 10.42 -2.77
N ASN A 25 1.40 11.71 -3.01
CA ASN A 25 0.89 12.45 -4.15
C ASN A 25 -0.64 12.34 -4.34
N LEU A 26 -1.38 12.36 -3.22
CA LEU A 26 -2.84 12.29 -3.22
C LEU A 26 -3.45 13.70 -3.23
N PRO A 27 -4.49 13.95 -4.03
CA PRO A 27 -5.12 15.26 -4.06
C PRO A 27 -6.01 15.45 -2.82
N PHE A 28 -5.88 16.59 -2.17
CA PHE A 28 -6.57 16.87 -0.91
C PHE A 28 -7.09 18.31 -0.84
N PHE A 29 -8.00 18.54 0.11
CA PHE A 29 -8.58 19.85 0.40
C PHE A 29 -8.75 20.01 1.91
N SER A 30 -8.12 21.04 2.48
CA SER A 30 -8.38 21.44 3.86
C SER A 30 -9.72 22.16 3.93
N ILE A 31 -10.68 21.58 4.64
CA ILE A 31 -12.04 22.11 4.76
C ILE A 31 -12.04 23.26 5.77
N PRO A 32 -12.35 24.50 5.37
CA PRO A 32 -12.38 25.63 6.30
C PRO A 32 -13.66 25.63 7.16
N ASP A 33 -14.79 25.24 6.57
CA ASP A 33 -16.09 25.14 7.21
C ASP A 33 -16.89 23.95 6.64
N LEU A 34 -17.79 23.42 7.46
CA LEU A 34 -18.61 22.25 7.10
C LEU A 34 -19.85 22.59 6.27
N TYR A 35 -20.12 23.88 6.02
CA TYR A 35 -21.31 24.31 5.30
C TYR A 35 -21.14 24.27 3.78
N SER A 36 -19.89 24.22 3.30
CA SER A 36 -19.55 24.34 1.88
C SER A 36 -18.57 23.28 1.39
N ILE A 37 -18.72 22.03 1.86
CA ILE A 37 -17.86 20.91 1.44
C ILE A 37 -18.05 20.66 -0.08
N PRO A 38 -16.98 20.75 -0.88
CA PRO A 38 -17.04 20.43 -2.31
C PRO A 38 -17.57 19.01 -2.59
N GLY A 39 -18.44 18.86 -3.59
CA GLY A 39 -19.06 17.57 -3.93
C GLY A 39 -18.12 16.50 -4.48
N ASP A 40 -16.84 16.82 -4.71
CA ASP A 40 -15.78 15.88 -5.08
C ASP A 40 -15.01 15.33 -3.87
N ILE A 41 -15.40 15.70 -2.64
CA ILE A 41 -14.88 15.15 -1.39
C ILE A 41 -15.86 14.09 -0.86
N ASN A 42 -15.47 12.83 -1.02
CA ASN A 42 -16.27 11.69 -0.57
C ASN A 42 -15.75 11.07 0.74
N VAL A 43 -14.59 11.53 1.21
CA VAL A 43 -13.95 11.07 2.44
C VAL A 43 -13.32 12.24 3.17
N ILE A 44 -13.53 12.31 4.49
CA ILE A 44 -13.00 13.36 5.36
C ILE A 44 -12.11 12.73 6.41
N LEU A 45 -10.86 13.15 6.50
CA LEU A 45 -9.93 12.72 7.54
C LEU A 45 -9.93 13.68 8.71
N SER A 46 -9.98 13.11 9.91
CA SER A 46 -9.85 13.84 11.18
C SER A 46 -9.08 13.02 12.21
N SER A 47 -8.65 13.67 13.29
CA SER A 47 -8.05 12.97 14.42
C SER A 47 -9.11 12.14 15.15
N GLU A 48 -8.68 11.03 15.75
CA GLU A 48 -9.53 10.25 16.67
C GLU A 48 -9.98 11.09 17.88
N GLN A 49 -9.19 12.10 18.27
CA GLN A 49 -9.47 12.98 19.39
C GLN A 49 -10.55 14.03 19.09
N ASP A 50 -10.93 14.22 17.83
CA ASP A 50 -11.96 15.19 17.46
C ASP A 50 -13.34 14.76 17.99
N PRO A 51 -14.11 15.64 18.65
CA PRO A 51 -15.36 15.26 19.32
C PRO A 51 -16.55 15.11 18.36
N PHE A 52 -16.45 15.63 17.14
CA PHE A 52 -17.55 15.66 16.16
C PHE A 52 -17.57 14.40 15.29
N THR A 53 -18.72 14.12 14.66
CA THR A 53 -18.86 13.05 13.65
C THR A 53 -19.45 13.63 12.36
N LEU A 54 -18.87 13.31 11.21
CA LEU A 54 -19.30 13.78 9.89
C LEU A 54 -19.64 12.60 8.95
N PRO A 55 -20.53 12.81 7.97
CA PRO A 55 -20.72 11.84 6.90
C PRO A 55 -19.41 11.56 6.14
N GLY A 56 -19.10 10.28 5.90
CA GLY A 56 -17.87 9.90 5.19
C GLY A 56 -16.57 10.16 5.96
N GLN A 57 -16.64 10.42 7.27
CA GLN A 57 -15.47 10.68 8.09
C GLN A 57 -14.70 9.40 8.43
N ILE A 58 -13.38 9.48 8.37
CA ILE A 58 -12.46 8.50 8.92
C ILE A 58 -11.67 9.19 10.03
N LYS A 59 -11.96 8.78 11.26
CA LYS A 59 -11.16 9.11 12.44
C LYS A 59 -9.97 8.18 12.50
N ALA A 60 -8.77 8.74 12.60
CA ALA A 60 -7.54 7.98 12.65
C ALA A 60 -6.62 8.51 13.75
N VAL A 61 -5.82 7.61 14.32
CA VAL A 61 -4.79 7.95 15.32
C VAL A 61 -3.56 8.51 14.61
N THR A 62 -3.24 7.97 13.43
CA THR A 62 -2.08 8.36 12.65
C THR A 62 -2.46 8.79 11.23
N ALA A 63 -1.63 9.62 10.62
CA ALA A 63 -1.81 10.04 9.23
C ALA A 63 -1.85 8.85 8.26
N THR A 64 -0.93 7.90 8.40
CA THR A 64 -0.85 6.70 7.56
C THR A 64 -2.10 5.83 7.65
N GLU A 65 -2.64 5.65 8.87
CA GLU A 65 -3.90 4.95 9.07
C GLU A 65 -5.04 5.65 8.31
N GLY A 66 -5.17 6.97 8.48
CA GLY A 66 -6.19 7.77 7.80
C GLY A 66 -6.12 7.65 6.28
N ILE A 67 -4.92 7.78 5.71
CA ILE A 67 -4.69 7.62 4.27
C ILE A 67 -5.11 6.22 3.82
N ARG A 68 -4.56 5.15 4.40
CA ARG A 68 -4.84 3.76 3.98
C ARG A 68 -6.33 3.42 4.03
N ARG A 69 -7.02 3.87 5.08
CA ARG A 69 -8.47 3.67 5.22
C ARG A 69 -9.29 4.47 4.22
N SER A 70 -8.77 5.60 3.71
CA SER A 70 -9.42 6.43 2.68
C SER A 70 -9.25 5.94 1.25
N LEU A 71 -8.23 5.10 0.97
CA LEU A 71 -7.88 4.66 -0.39
C LEU A 71 -9.03 3.99 -1.16
N PRO A 72 -9.86 3.10 -0.56
CA PRO A 72 -11.00 2.54 -1.26
C PRO A 72 -11.96 3.63 -1.78
N VAL A 73 -12.26 4.63 -0.94
CA VAL A 73 -13.21 5.70 -1.28
C VAL A 73 -12.67 6.59 -2.39
N LEU A 74 -11.37 6.89 -2.38
CA LEU A 74 -10.71 7.60 -3.48
C LEU A 74 -10.82 6.86 -4.81
N LEU A 75 -10.80 5.53 -4.77
CA LEU A 75 -10.97 4.65 -5.93
C LEU A 75 -12.44 4.26 -6.17
N ASN A 76 -13.39 5.00 -5.59
CA ASN A 76 -14.85 4.80 -5.70
C ASN A 76 -15.32 3.39 -5.26
N LYS A 77 -14.72 2.87 -4.20
CA LYS A 77 -15.05 1.59 -3.56
C LYS A 77 -15.38 1.80 -2.08
N SER A 78 -16.21 0.95 -1.51
CA SER A 78 -16.45 0.91 -0.06
C SER A 78 -15.30 0.23 0.69
N GLN A 79 -14.70 -0.80 0.09
CA GLN A 79 -13.53 -1.51 0.58
C GLN A 79 -12.85 -2.22 -0.61
N PHE A 80 -11.62 -2.69 -0.43
CA PHE A 80 -10.95 -3.52 -1.43
C PHE A 80 -11.51 -4.95 -1.43
N THR A 81 -11.59 -5.56 -2.61
CA THR A 81 -11.99 -6.98 -2.69
C THR A 81 -10.86 -7.87 -2.22
N ARG A 82 -9.63 -7.60 -2.68
CA ARG A 82 -8.44 -8.36 -2.32
C ARG A 82 -7.27 -7.43 -2.05
N VAL A 83 -6.59 -7.65 -0.94
CA VAL A 83 -5.28 -7.08 -0.62
C VAL A 83 -4.23 -8.19 -0.65
N ILE A 84 -3.16 -7.99 -1.40
CA ILE A 84 -2.02 -8.90 -1.49
C ILE A 84 -0.80 -8.17 -0.96
N ILE A 85 -0.13 -8.76 0.02
CA ILE A 85 1.16 -8.29 0.52
C ILE A 85 2.23 -9.17 -0.13
N GLY A 86 2.98 -8.61 -1.07
CA GLY A 86 4.16 -9.25 -1.63
C GLY A 86 5.38 -9.00 -0.74
N ILE A 87 6.17 -10.04 -0.50
CA ILE A 87 7.39 -9.95 0.31
C ILE A 87 8.55 -10.59 -0.45
N ASP A 88 9.58 -9.80 -0.71
CA ASP A 88 10.87 -10.26 -1.24
C ASP A 88 11.83 -10.56 -0.07
N PRO A 89 12.18 -11.83 0.18
CA PRO A 89 13.04 -12.20 1.29
C PRO A 89 14.48 -11.69 1.12
N GLY A 90 15.10 -11.30 2.22
CA GLY A 90 16.50 -10.89 2.26
C GLY A 90 16.88 -10.30 3.62
N PRO A 91 18.11 -9.80 3.79
CA PRO A 91 18.51 -9.12 5.04
C PRO A 91 17.73 -7.82 5.26
N ARG A 92 17.30 -7.17 4.17
CA ARG A 92 16.42 -6.00 4.14
C ARG A 92 15.22 -6.32 3.24
N PRO A 93 14.20 -7.03 3.76
CA PRO A 93 13.11 -7.54 2.93
C PRO A 93 12.35 -6.42 2.22
N GLY A 94 12.01 -6.65 0.96
CA GLY A 94 11.07 -5.79 0.24
C GLY A 94 9.64 -6.12 0.64
N ILE A 95 8.78 -5.10 0.78
CA ILE A 95 7.34 -5.24 1.03
C ILE A 95 6.60 -4.40 0.00
N ALA A 96 5.56 -4.97 -0.59
CA ALA A 96 4.64 -4.26 -1.46
C ALA A 96 3.19 -4.62 -1.14
N VAL A 97 2.30 -3.64 -1.18
CA VAL A 97 0.86 -3.81 -0.95
C VAL A 97 0.11 -3.53 -2.23
N MET A 98 -0.63 -4.53 -2.68
CA MET A 98 -1.45 -4.48 -3.87
C MET A 98 -2.92 -4.66 -3.50
N SER A 99 -3.77 -3.76 -3.98
CA SER A 99 -5.20 -3.79 -3.71
C SER A 99 -5.95 -3.83 -5.03
N ASP A 100 -6.71 -4.89 -5.28
CA ASP A 100 -7.44 -5.12 -6.52
C ASP A 100 -6.60 -4.86 -7.80
N ASN A 101 -5.38 -5.43 -7.83
CA ASN A 101 -4.38 -5.31 -8.90
C ASN A 101 -3.76 -3.90 -9.09
N VAL A 102 -3.95 -3.01 -8.13
CA VAL A 102 -3.34 -1.68 -8.11
C VAL A 102 -2.26 -1.65 -7.03
N LEU A 103 -1.04 -1.26 -7.39
CA LEU A 103 0.06 -1.09 -6.45
C LEU A 103 -0.17 0.17 -5.61
N MET A 104 -0.40 -0.02 -4.30
CA MET A 104 -0.68 1.06 -3.35
C MET A 104 0.63 1.66 -2.81
N GLU A 105 1.54 0.80 -2.37
CA GLU A 105 2.78 1.18 -1.71
C GLU A 105 3.81 0.05 -1.87
N ALA A 106 5.09 0.42 -1.89
CA ALA A 106 6.21 -0.51 -1.88
C ALA A 106 7.39 0.15 -1.15
N TRP A 107 8.06 -0.60 -0.28
CA TRP A 107 9.22 -0.13 0.46
C TRP A 107 10.13 -1.28 0.85
N GLU A 108 11.34 -0.93 1.30
CA GLU A 108 12.28 -1.89 1.86
C GLU A 108 12.25 -1.78 3.38
N CYS A 109 12.02 -2.90 4.06
CA CYS A 109 12.11 -2.99 5.50
C CYS A 109 13.59 -2.85 5.93
N PRO A 110 13.91 -2.01 6.94
CA PRO A 110 15.30 -1.82 7.37
C PRO A 110 15.97 -3.11 7.84
N THR A 111 15.20 -4.03 8.42
CA THR A 111 15.68 -5.33 8.90
C THR A 111 14.60 -6.38 8.77
N ILE A 112 15.00 -7.65 8.72
CA ILE A 112 14.06 -8.78 8.75
C ILE A 112 13.14 -8.80 9.98
N CYS A 113 13.58 -8.27 11.12
CA CYS A 113 12.77 -8.23 12.34
C CYS A 113 11.57 -7.27 12.23
N GLY A 114 11.64 -6.25 11.38
CA GLY A 114 10.57 -5.26 11.21
C GLY A 114 9.40 -5.74 10.36
N VAL A 115 9.58 -6.81 9.57
CA VAL A 115 8.56 -7.30 8.62
C VAL A 115 7.23 -7.60 9.31
N LYS A 116 7.28 -8.17 10.53
CA LYS A 116 6.06 -8.49 11.28
C LYS A 116 5.24 -7.23 11.59
N ASP A 117 5.88 -6.19 12.07
CA ASP A 117 5.20 -4.97 12.48
C ASP A 117 4.65 -4.21 11.27
N ASP A 118 5.44 -4.13 10.20
CA ASP A 118 5.04 -3.56 8.91
C ASP A 118 3.80 -4.29 8.34
N VAL A 119 3.81 -5.62 8.32
CA VAL A 119 2.67 -6.41 7.84
C VAL A 119 1.45 -6.23 8.74
N LEU A 120 1.61 -6.23 10.06
CA LEU A 120 0.51 -5.98 10.99
C LEU A 120 -0.12 -4.60 10.79
N ASP A 121 0.70 -3.59 10.53
CA ASP A 121 0.23 -2.23 10.27
C ASP A 121 -0.60 -2.15 8.97
N VAL A 122 -0.18 -2.86 7.92
CA VAL A 122 -1.00 -3.01 6.69
C VAL A 122 -2.30 -3.75 6.96
N VAL A 123 -2.23 -4.91 7.63
CA VAL A 123 -3.38 -5.77 7.94
C VAL A 123 -4.44 -5.02 8.75
N LYS A 124 -4.04 -4.11 9.64
CA LYS A 124 -4.94 -3.30 10.47
C LYS A 124 -5.54 -2.11 9.73
N ASN A 125 -4.77 -1.45 8.87
CA ASN A 125 -5.11 -0.12 8.36
C ASN A 125 -5.73 -0.13 6.95
N TYR A 126 -5.71 -1.27 6.24
CA TYR A 126 -6.47 -1.42 5.00
C TYR A 126 -7.85 -2.00 5.24
N SER A 127 -8.86 -1.50 4.52
CA SER A 127 -10.19 -2.09 4.48
C SER A 127 -10.30 -3.09 3.31
N TYR A 128 -10.52 -4.37 3.62
CA TYR A 128 -10.52 -5.45 2.63
C TYR A 128 -11.49 -6.59 2.97
N ARG A 129 -11.92 -7.31 1.93
CA ARG A 129 -12.68 -8.57 2.09
C ARG A 129 -11.78 -9.79 2.24
N TYR A 130 -10.69 -9.84 1.47
CA TYR A 130 -9.71 -10.93 1.48
C TYR A 130 -8.30 -10.38 1.53
N ILE A 131 -7.45 -11.03 2.33
CA ILE A 131 -6.02 -10.70 2.42
C ILE A 131 -5.17 -11.94 2.22
N MET A 132 -4.02 -11.77 1.56
CA MET A 132 -3.06 -12.85 1.31
C MET A 132 -1.64 -12.30 1.33
N ILE A 133 -0.72 -13.08 1.88
CA ILE A 133 0.71 -12.79 1.83
C ILE A 133 1.35 -13.70 0.78
N LYS A 134 2.05 -13.14 -0.20
CA LYS A 134 2.88 -13.87 -1.16
C LYS A 134 4.35 -13.64 -0.81
N ILE A 135 5.09 -14.71 -0.59
CA ILE A 135 6.50 -14.64 -0.23
C ILE A 135 7.34 -15.27 -1.33
N GLY A 136 8.36 -14.55 -1.77
CA GLY A 136 9.34 -15.05 -2.71
C GLY A 136 10.08 -16.31 -2.26
N ASN A 137 10.61 -17.10 -3.19
CA ASN A 137 11.40 -18.29 -2.90
C ASN A 137 12.92 -18.06 -2.92
N GLY A 138 13.39 -16.85 -3.27
CA GLY A 138 14.80 -16.55 -3.52
C GLY A 138 15.76 -16.81 -2.35
N ASP A 139 15.55 -16.18 -1.19
CA ASP A 139 16.42 -16.33 -0.01
C ASP A 139 15.79 -17.22 1.05
N ARG A 140 16.07 -18.53 0.96
CA ARG A 140 15.48 -19.56 1.84
C ARG A 140 15.69 -19.28 3.35
N PRO A 141 16.89 -18.99 3.86
CA PRO A 141 17.10 -18.68 5.28
C PRO A 141 16.25 -17.51 5.78
N ASN A 142 16.26 -16.37 5.07
CA ASN A 142 15.49 -15.20 5.47
C ASN A 142 13.98 -15.42 5.30
N ARG A 143 13.58 -16.11 4.22
CA ARG A 143 12.18 -16.50 4.00
C ARG A 143 11.63 -17.33 5.15
N ASP A 144 12.36 -18.34 5.61
CA ASP A 144 11.88 -19.23 6.67
C ASP A 144 11.71 -18.47 8.01
N ILE A 145 12.55 -17.46 8.28
CA ILE A 145 12.38 -16.52 9.41
C ILE A 145 11.11 -15.68 9.24
N ILE A 146 10.90 -15.08 8.06
CA ILE A 146 9.71 -14.28 7.75
C ILE A 146 8.45 -15.14 7.91
N ILE A 147 8.45 -16.36 7.38
CA ILE A 147 7.33 -17.31 7.51
C ILE A 147 6.99 -17.55 8.99
N LYS A 148 8.02 -17.76 9.81
CA LYS A 148 7.83 -17.98 11.26
C LYS A 148 7.26 -16.74 11.95
N GLN A 149 7.71 -15.54 11.58
CA GLN A 149 7.24 -14.28 12.15
C GLN A 149 5.80 -13.95 11.78
N LEU A 150 5.40 -14.26 10.54
CA LEU A 150 4.08 -13.95 10.00
C LEU A 150 3.04 -15.06 10.23
N LYS A 151 3.45 -16.16 10.87
CA LYS A 151 2.56 -17.26 11.23
C LYS A 151 1.36 -16.73 12.02
N ASN A 152 0.16 -17.11 11.59
CA ASN A 152 -1.14 -16.73 12.16
C ASN A 152 -1.57 -15.26 11.93
N ILE A 153 -0.88 -14.49 11.08
CA ILE A 153 -1.31 -13.11 10.75
C ILE A 153 -2.33 -13.12 9.61
N ALA A 154 -2.00 -13.79 8.49
CA ALA A 154 -2.87 -13.91 7.33
C ALA A 154 -2.52 -15.18 6.53
N PRO A 155 -3.42 -15.69 5.66
CA PRO A 155 -3.09 -16.76 4.73
C PRO A 155 -1.88 -16.40 3.87
N MET A 156 -1.00 -17.36 3.66
CA MET A 156 0.30 -17.12 3.03
C MET A 156 0.71 -18.22 2.06
N VAL A 157 1.36 -17.84 0.97
CA VAL A 157 1.85 -18.75 -0.08
C VAL A 157 3.28 -18.39 -0.49
N ILE A 158 4.09 -19.39 -0.80
CA ILE A 158 5.43 -19.21 -1.35
C ILE A 158 5.32 -19.24 -2.87
N VAL A 159 5.91 -18.27 -3.56
CA VAL A 159 5.88 -18.15 -5.03
C VAL A 159 7.28 -18.32 -5.61
N ASN A 160 7.35 -18.90 -6.81
CA ASN A 160 8.63 -19.09 -7.52
C ASN A 160 8.99 -17.85 -8.36
N GLU A 161 10.16 -17.27 -8.09
CA GLU A 161 10.71 -16.07 -8.75
C GLU A 161 11.64 -16.38 -9.93
N GLU A 162 11.84 -17.66 -10.30
CA GLU A 162 12.81 -18.08 -11.34
C GLU A 162 12.62 -17.40 -12.71
N ASN A 163 11.47 -16.77 -12.97
CA ASN A 163 11.20 -15.99 -14.19
C ASN A 163 11.03 -14.46 -13.96
N THR A 164 11.16 -13.95 -12.74
CA THR A 164 11.09 -12.50 -12.42
C THR A 164 12.45 -11.82 -12.31
N SER A 165 13.53 -12.61 -12.36
CA SER A 165 14.92 -12.17 -12.29
C SER A 165 15.53 -12.02 -13.70
N THR A 166 15.02 -11.08 -14.48
CA THR A 166 15.85 -10.49 -15.54
C THR A 166 17.05 -9.81 -14.87
N PRO A 167 18.29 -9.93 -15.41
CA PRO A 167 19.48 -9.33 -14.82
C PRO A 167 19.44 -7.81 -15.04
N HIS A 168 18.57 -7.14 -14.29
CA HIS A 168 18.53 -5.70 -14.18
C HIS A 168 19.65 -5.31 -13.22
N LYS A 169 20.46 -4.31 -13.60
CA LYS A 169 21.49 -3.67 -12.75
C LYS A 169 20.93 -2.99 -11.49
N ILE A 170 19.68 -3.27 -11.12
CA ILE A 170 18.91 -2.59 -10.09
C ILE A 170 18.29 -3.69 -9.22
N HIS A 171 18.98 -4.06 -8.14
CA HIS A 171 18.37 -4.79 -7.04
C HIS A 171 17.58 -3.78 -6.20
N ASP A 172 16.28 -3.69 -6.44
CA ASP A 172 15.33 -2.97 -5.60
C ASP A 172 14.37 -4.00 -5.03
N ASN A 173 14.55 -4.33 -3.74
CA ASN A 173 13.78 -5.38 -3.08
C ASN A 173 12.28 -5.02 -3.05
N ALA A 174 11.93 -3.73 -2.97
CA ALA A 174 10.53 -3.28 -3.01
C ALA A 174 9.89 -3.56 -4.38
N LEU A 175 10.65 -3.43 -5.47
CA LEU A 175 10.18 -3.76 -6.82
C LEU A 175 9.98 -5.26 -6.99
N SER A 176 10.92 -6.08 -6.48
CA SER A 176 10.76 -7.54 -6.44
C SER A 176 9.51 -7.95 -5.66
N ALA A 177 9.28 -7.33 -4.50
CA ALA A 177 8.09 -7.57 -3.69
C ALA A 177 6.80 -7.22 -4.44
N ALA A 178 6.80 -6.12 -5.20
CA ALA A 178 5.66 -5.75 -6.06
C ALA A 178 5.42 -6.82 -7.14
N ARG A 179 6.46 -7.35 -7.79
CA ARG A 179 6.33 -8.44 -8.76
C ARG A 179 5.79 -9.71 -8.12
N ILE A 180 6.31 -10.09 -6.95
CA ILE A 180 5.85 -11.23 -6.15
C ILE A 180 4.34 -11.14 -5.86
N SER A 181 3.81 -9.94 -5.60
CA SER A 181 2.38 -9.75 -5.36
C SER A 181 1.50 -10.10 -6.59
N LEU A 182 2.00 -9.92 -7.82
CA LEU A 182 1.30 -10.22 -9.08
C LEU A 182 1.37 -11.68 -9.53
N ILE A 183 2.28 -12.50 -8.98
CA ILE A 183 2.44 -13.89 -9.43
C ILE A 183 1.19 -14.68 -9.07
N ASP A 184 0.31 -14.91 -10.05
CA ASP A 184 -0.75 -15.92 -9.98
C ASP A 184 -0.24 -17.20 -10.71
N ASP A 185 -0.79 -18.37 -10.39
CA ASP A 185 -0.40 -19.69 -10.98
C ASP A 185 -0.53 -19.78 -12.52
N ARG A 186 -0.89 -18.69 -13.21
CA ARG A 186 -0.93 -18.59 -14.68
C ARG A 186 -0.31 -17.28 -15.14
N TYR A 187 0.88 -17.36 -15.72
CA TYR A 187 1.49 -16.27 -16.47
C TYR A 187 0.77 -16.08 -17.80
N ASP A 188 0.45 -14.83 -18.14
CA ASP A 188 0.30 -14.42 -19.54
C ASP A 188 1.72 -14.23 -20.11
N THR A 189 2.14 -15.18 -20.95
CA THR A 189 3.48 -15.30 -21.54
C THR A 189 3.76 -14.27 -22.65
N SER A 190 2.87 -13.32 -22.92
CA SER A 190 2.99 -12.40 -24.05
C SER A 190 3.86 -11.14 -23.80
N ARG A 191 4.33 -10.90 -22.58
CA ARG A 191 5.06 -9.66 -22.25
C ARG A 191 6.55 -9.78 -22.55
N THR A 192 6.99 -9.11 -23.62
CA THR A 192 8.42 -8.99 -23.96
C THR A 192 9.05 -7.88 -23.10
N PRO A 193 10.14 -8.14 -22.33
CA PRO A 193 10.75 -7.13 -21.46
C PRO A 193 11.55 -6.09 -22.26
N VAL A 194 11.36 -4.80 -21.97
CA VAL A 194 12.14 -3.69 -22.55
C VAL A 194 13.00 -3.04 -21.46
N LYS A 195 14.21 -2.54 -21.79
CA LYS A 195 15.12 -1.86 -20.85
C LYS A 195 14.56 -0.48 -20.46
N PHE A 196 14.56 -0.13 -19.16
CA PHE A 196 13.95 1.12 -18.67
C PHE A 196 14.78 1.95 -17.67
N SER A 197 14.43 3.24 -17.58
CA SER A 197 14.98 4.27 -16.68
C SER A 197 14.25 4.30 -15.32
N ARG A 198 15.02 4.61 -14.25
CA ARG A 198 14.69 4.48 -12.81
C ARG A 198 13.45 5.21 -12.31
N LYS A 199 13.08 6.35 -12.90
CA LYS A 199 12.14 7.29 -12.25
C LYS A 199 10.68 6.83 -12.27
N ASN A 200 10.30 5.96 -13.20
CA ASN A 200 8.91 5.54 -13.44
C ASN A 200 8.80 4.01 -13.63
N ILE A 201 9.64 3.20 -12.97
CA ILE A 201 9.60 1.74 -13.18
C ILE A 201 8.27 1.13 -12.71
N TYR A 202 7.74 1.63 -11.60
CA TYR A 202 6.44 1.20 -11.07
C TYR A 202 5.30 1.53 -12.03
N ASP A 203 5.19 2.77 -12.51
CA ASP A 203 4.13 3.17 -13.46
C ASP A 203 4.21 2.46 -14.81
N LYS A 204 5.36 1.84 -15.13
CA LYS A 204 5.56 1.08 -16.37
C LYS A 204 5.22 -0.40 -16.22
N GLU A 205 5.45 -0.98 -15.05
CA GLU A 205 5.23 -2.41 -14.80
C GLU A 205 3.85 -2.69 -14.15
N PHE A 206 3.29 -1.71 -13.43
CA PHE A 206 2.10 -1.85 -12.61
C PHE A 206 1.08 -0.74 -12.90
N ILE A 207 -0.20 -1.05 -12.67
CA ILE A 207 -1.19 -0.01 -12.43
C ILE A 207 -0.93 0.51 -11.02
N THR A 208 -0.56 1.79 -10.90
CA THR A 208 -0.22 2.43 -9.62
C THR A 208 -1.38 3.28 -9.13
N LEU A 209 -1.42 3.55 -7.82
CA LEU A 209 -2.39 4.47 -7.24
C LEU A 209 -2.40 5.83 -7.96
N HIS A 210 -1.22 6.37 -8.27
CA HIS A 210 -1.05 7.62 -9.01
C HIS A 210 -1.56 7.58 -10.45
N SER A 211 -1.63 6.41 -11.09
CA SER A 211 -2.17 6.30 -12.45
C SER A 211 -3.71 6.38 -12.51
N LEU A 212 -4.39 6.22 -11.36
CA LEU A 212 -5.85 6.16 -11.25
C LEU A 212 -6.47 7.39 -10.58
N ILE A 213 -5.66 8.18 -9.88
CA ILE A 213 -6.00 9.43 -9.17
C ILE A 213 -5.23 10.58 -9.82
#